data_AF-A0A9D2H8C2-F1
#
_entry.id   AF-A0A9D2H8C2-F1
#
_cell.length_a   1.000
_cell.length_b   1.000
_cell.length_c   1.000
_cell.angle_alpha   90.00
_cell.angle_beta   90.00
_cell.angle_gamma   90.00
#
_symmetry.space_group_name_H-M   'P 1'
#
loop_
_entity.id
_entity.type
_entity.pdbx_description
1 polymer ?
#
loop_
_entity_poly.entity_id
_entity_poly.type
_entity_poly.pdbx_seq_one_letter_code
_entity_poly.pdbx_strand_id
1 'polypeptide(L)'
;MRERELDVVDVTQEASTGDVPSDAQIDELLQQAYLRCAANVGGEIANYIPALAQADPDALGVCIADVDGGLHEIGDTRTAFSIQSISKAFVFALLAEEVGHDEVFDLVGANNTGLSFSSVVAIEINDGHPMNPMVNAGALATTALIPGDTFDDRWEKIRTGLSQFAGRELIVDEVVYTSESLNNHRNRAIAQLLQSYDRIEGDPAEVVDLYTRQCSVRVDARDLAVMGATLAYGGVNPLTGERVVSPETCRDTLAVLTASGLYENSGEWLFEIGLPGKSGVAGGLVTVAPGKVAIGTYAPRLDKAGNSIRGQIATAYLSRALGLNIFASGSRSTGPVPA
;
A
#
# COMPACT_ATOMS: atom_id res chain seq x y z
N MET A 1 -18.98 5.92 13.96
CA MET A 1 -19.46 6.69 12.81
C MET A 1 -19.48 5.74 11.63
N ARG A 2 -20.65 5.16 11.36
CA ARG A 2 -20.91 4.18 10.28
C ARG A 2 -21.72 4.85 9.16
N GLU A 3 -21.73 4.28 7.95
CA GLU A 3 -22.52 4.82 6.82
C GLU A 3 -24.01 4.98 7.17
N ARG A 4 -24.58 4.01 7.89
CA ARG A 4 -25.97 4.07 8.40
C ARG A 4 -26.21 5.17 9.43
N GLU A 5 -25.20 5.54 10.22
CA GLU A 5 -25.27 6.67 11.17
C GLU A 5 -25.15 8.01 10.44
N LEU A 6 -24.52 8.00 9.26
CA LEU A 6 -24.30 9.17 8.41
C LEU A 6 -25.40 9.40 7.35
N ASP A 7 -26.32 8.45 7.18
CA ASP A 7 -27.43 8.51 6.22
C ASP A 7 -26.95 8.64 4.75
N VAL A 8 -26.00 7.78 4.34
CA VAL A 8 -25.39 7.81 2.99
C VAL A 8 -25.48 6.50 2.21
N VAL A 9 -26.24 5.50 2.70
CA VAL A 9 -26.31 4.16 2.09
C VAL A 9 -26.94 4.16 0.68
N ASP A 10 -27.80 5.15 0.39
CA ASP A 10 -28.43 5.34 -0.92
C ASP A 10 -27.73 6.38 -1.80
N VAL A 11 -26.61 6.96 -1.32
CA VAL A 11 -25.84 7.97 -2.04
C VAL A 11 -24.72 7.28 -2.82
N THR A 12 -24.83 7.28 -4.15
CA THR A 12 -23.77 6.74 -5.01
C THR A 12 -22.50 7.58 -4.88
N GLN A 13 -21.37 6.90 -4.67
CA GLN A 13 -20.05 7.54 -4.67
C GLN A 13 -19.70 8.03 -6.09
N GLU A 14 -19.69 9.35 -6.29
CA GLU A 14 -19.14 9.97 -7.50
C GLU A 14 -17.64 10.31 -7.33
N ALA A 15 -16.86 10.20 -8.41
CA ALA A 15 -15.46 10.60 -8.47
C ALA A 15 -15.32 11.84 -9.39
N SER A 16 -14.78 12.93 -8.86
CA SER A 16 -14.42 14.13 -9.64
C SER A 16 -12.90 14.28 -9.61
N THR A 17 -12.20 13.60 -10.52
CA THR A 17 -10.74 13.63 -10.60
C THR A 17 -10.35 14.38 -11.87
N GLY A 18 -9.51 15.39 -11.75
CA GLY A 18 -9.05 16.17 -12.91
C GLY A 18 -8.07 15.39 -13.78
N ASP A 19 -7.80 15.90 -14.98
CA ASP A 19 -6.86 15.25 -15.90
C ASP A 19 -5.40 15.37 -15.43
N VAL A 20 -4.56 14.44 -15.87
CA VAL A 20 -3.10 14.56 -15.81
C VAL A 20 -2.58 15.22 -17.09
N PRO A 21 -1.40 15.88 -17.05
CA PRO A 21 -0.80 16.44 -18.25
C PRO A 21 -0.41 15.35 -19.25
N SER A 22 -0.06 15.74 -20.49
CA SER A 22 0.35 14.80 -21.53
C SER A 22 1.56 13.93 -21.13
N ASP A 23 1.66 12.74 -21.70
CA ASP A 23 2.76 11.77 -21.54
C ASP A 23 4.15 12.42 -21.54
N ALA A 24 4.43 13.27 -22.53
CA ALA A 24 5.73 13.94 -22.65
C ALA A 24 6.06 14.84 -21.45
N GLN A 25 5.05 15.48 -20.86
CA GLN A 25 5.20 16.31 -19.67
C GLN A 25 5.33 15.44 -18.41
N ILE A 26 4.64 14.30 -18.34
CA ILE A 26 4.83 13.32 -17.27
C ILE A 26 6.28 12.79 -17.29
N ASP A 27 6.80 12.42 -18.45
CA ASP A 27 8.18 11.94 -18.62
C ASP A 27 9.22 12.99 -18.21
N GLU A 28 9.02 14.25 -18.60
CA GLU A 28 9.89 15.35 -18.19
C GLU A 28 9.92 15.51 -16.66
N LEU A 29 8.74 15.54 -16.02
CA LEU A 29 8.63 15.68 -14.57
C LEU A 29 9.18 14.45 -13.83
N LEU A 30 9.00 13.25 -14.39
CA LEU A 30 9.58 12.02 -13.88
C LEU A 30 11.11 12.08 -13.91
N GLN A 31 11.70 12.58 -15.00
CA GLN A 31 13.14 12.80 -15.10
C GLN A 31 13.64 13.77 -14.03
N GLN A 32 12.93 14.89 -13.80
CA GLN A 32 13.29 15.84 -12.75
C GLN A 32 13.18 15.23 -11.35
N ALA A 33 12.14 14.43 -11.09
CA ALA A 33 11.98 13.71 -9.82
C ALA A 33 13.15 12.77 -9.55
N TYR A 34 13.54 11.98 -10.57
CA TYR A 34 14.65 11.03 -10.51
C TYR A 34 15.99 11.72 -10.22
N LEU A 35 16.32 12.78 -10.96
CA LEU A 35 17.57 13.53 -10.74
C LEU A 35 17.63 14.11 -9.32
N ARG A 36 16.49 14.56 -8.78
CA ARG A 36 16.42 15.14 -7.44
C ARG A 36 16.62 14.12 -6.33
N CYS A 37 16.08 12.91 -6.47
CA CYS A 37 16.23 11.87 -5.46
C CYS A 37 17.54 11.08 -5.60
N ALA A 38 18.10 10.92 -6.81
CA ALA A 38 19.36 10.23 -7.05
C ALA A 38 20.55 10.86 -6.28
N ALA A 39 20.52 12.18 -6.06
CA ALA A 39 21.56 12.90 -5.32
C ALA A 39 21.61 12.55 -3.81
N ASN A 40 20.55 11.96 -3.25
CA ASN A 40 20.50 11.63 -1.83
C ASN A 40 21.08 10.23 -1.58
N VAL A 41 22.13 10.12 -0.76
CA VAL A 41 22.75 8.82 -0.38
C VAL A 41 22.56 8.49 1.10
N GLY A 42 21.68 9.21 1.80
CA GLY A 42 21.39 9.00 3.21
C GLY A 42 20.52 7.78 3.47
N GLY A 43 20.43 7.40 4.74
CA GLY A 43 19.65 6.25 5.20
C GLY A 43 20.41 4.92 5.15
N GLU A 44 19.76 3.89 5.67
CA GLU A 44 20.33 2.54 5.83
C GLU A 44 19.42 1.50 5.18
N ILE A 45 20.01 0.43 4.66
CA ILE A 45 19.24 -0.72 4.18
C ILE A 45 18.73 -1.52 5.38
N ALA A 46 17.56 -2.14 5.24
CA ALA A 46 17.06 -3.08 6.23
C ALA A 46 18.02 -4.27 6.37
N ASN A 47 18.47 -4.55 7.58
CA ASN A 47 19.49 -5.58 7.85
C ASN A 47 19.11 -6.53 9.00
N TYR A 48 17.87 -6.47 9.49
CA TYR A 48 17.39 -7.34 10.56
C TYR A 48 17.25 -8.81 10.12
N ILE A 49 17.16 -9.06 8.81
CA ILE A 49 17.33 -10.38 8.21
C ILE A 49 18.43 -10.36 7.13
N PRO A 50 19.21 -11.45 6.99
CA PRO A 50 20.29 -11.53 6.00
C PRO A 50 19.88 -11.27 4.56
N ALA A 51 18.67 -11.67 4.16
CA ALA A 51 18.20 -11.53 2.78
C ALA A 51 18.04 -10.05 2.36
N LEU A 52 17.50 -9.20 3.23
CA LEU A 52 17.33 -7.75 2.94
C LEU A 52 18.66 -7.00 2.94
N ALA A 53 19.64 -7.47 3.74
CA ALA A 53 20.97 -6.86 3.81
C ALA A 53 21.78 -7.00 2.50
N GLN A 54 21.31 -7.80 1.53
CA GLN A 54 21.95 -7.98 0.22
C GLN A 54 21.45 -6.98 -0.84
N ALA A 55 20.47 -6.13 -0.51
CA ALA A 55 19.94 -5.16 -1.46
C ALA A 55 21.04 -4.18 -1.90
N ASP A 56 21.07 -3.86 -3.21
CA ASP A 56 21.94 -2.80 -3.73
C ASP A 56 21.48 -1.44 -3.16
N PRO A 57 22.29 -0.79 -2.31
CA PRO A 57 21.89 0.45 -1.66
C PRO A 57 21.77 1.64 -2.62
N ASP A 58 22.26 1.52 -3.85
CA ASP A 58 22.21 2.57 -4.86
C ASP A 58 21.09 2.36 -5.89
N ALA A 59 20.42 1.19 -5.89
CA ALA A 59 19.27 0.92 -6.76
C ALA A 59 18.19 1.98 -6.60
N LEU A 60 17.66 2.46 -7.73
CA LEU A 60 16.64 3.49 -7.78
C LEU A 60 15.73 3.32 -8.99
N GLY A 61 14.50 2.91 -8.76
CA GLY A 61 13.45 2.86 -9.79
C GLY A 61 12.26 3.74 -9.41
N VAL A 62 11.75 4.51 -10.38
CA VAL A 62 10.51 5.28 -10.24
C VAL A 62 9.63 4.98 -11.46
N CYS A 63 8.39 4.56 -11.21
CA CYS A 63 7.39 4.29 -12.22
C CYS A 63 6.09 5.04 -11.89
N ILE A 64 5.47 5.64 -12.90
CA ILE A 64 4.11 6.18 -12.86
C ILE A 64 3.26 5.33 -13.79
N ALA A 65 2.13 4.85 -13.29
CA ALA A 65 1.07 4.25 -14.11
C ALA A 65 -0.17 5.13 -14.02
N ASP A 66 -0.70 5.55 -15.16
CA ASP A 66 -1.98 6.25 -15.21
C ASP A 66 -3.16 5.28 -15.32
N VAL A 67 -4.37 5.80 -15.10
CA VAL A 67 -5.60 5.02 -15.17
C VAL A 67 -6.01 4.63 -16.60
N ASP A 68 -5.44 5.28 -17.62
CA ASP A 68 -5.67 5.02 -19.04
C ASP A 68 -4.68 3.97 -19.62
N GLY A 69 -3.74 3.48 -18.80
CA GLY A 69 -2.77 2.43 -19.14
C GLY A 69 -1.39 2.92 -19.56
N GLY A 70 -1.12 4.23 -19.53
CA GLY A 70 0.21 4.79 -19.76
C GLY A 70 1.18 4.43 -18.64
N LEU A 71 2.44 4.21 -19.04
CA LEU A 71 3.52 3.76 -18.17
C LEU A 71 4.76 4.62 -18.42
N HIS A 72 5.19 5.32 -17.38
CA HIS A 72 6.35 6.20 -17.41
C HIS A 72 7.38 5.67 -16.43
N GLU A 73 8.58 5.38 -16.92
CA GLU A 73 9.59 4.62 -16.16
C GLU A 73 10.97 5.27 -16.26
N ILE A 74 11.68 5.34 -15.14
CA ILE A 74 13.07 5.78 -15.11
C ILE A 74 13.88 5.05 -14.02
N GLY A 75 15.12 4.69 -14.36
CA GLY A 75 16.04 3.97 -13.49
C GLY A 75 15.76 2.46 -13.43
N ASP A 76 16.03 1.86 -12.29
CA ASP A 76 15.99 0.41 -12.05
C ASP A 76 14.58 -0.10 -11.73
N THR A 77 13.58 0.26 -12.56
CA THR A 77 12.16 -0.03 -12.28
C THR A 77 11.80 -1.52 -12.26
N ARG A 78 12.67 -2.37 -12.84
CA ARG A 78 12.53 -3.83 -12.93
C ARG A 78 13.36 -4.60 -11.90
N THR A 79 14.05 -3.90 -10.99
CA THR A 79 14.74 -4.57 -9.89
C THR A 79 13.71 -5.20 -8.98
N ALA A 80 13.77 -6.52 -8.86
CA ALA A 80 12.82 -7.27 -8.07
C ALA A 80 13.17 -7.25 -6.58
N PHE A 81 12.16 -7.10 -5.73
CA PHE A 81 12.27 -7.10 -4.28
C PHE A 81 11.00 -7.70 -3.65
N SER A 82 11.08 -8.12 -2.39
CA SER A 82 9.90 -8.57 -1.63
C SER A 82 8.97 -7.39 -1.32
N ILE A 83 7.66 -7.52 -1.54
CA ILE A 83 6.65 -6.47 -1.36
C ILE A 83 6.53 -5.98 0.09
N GLN A 84 6.84 -6.83 1.07
CA GLN A 84 6.79 -6.51 2.50
C GLN A 84 5.42 -5.93 2.92
N SER A 85 5.43 -4.97 3.86
CA SER A 85 4.24 -4.28 4.37
C SER A 85 3.37 -3.60 3.31
N ILE A 86 3.82 -3.44 2.07
CA ILE A 86 3.00 -2.90 0.99
C ILE A 86 1.82 -3.82 0.68
N SER A 87 2.01 -5.13 0.81
CA SER A 87 0.98 -6.15 0.61
C SER A 87 -0.25 -5.96 1.51
N LYS A 88 -0.08 -5.36 2.70
CA LYS A 88 -1.18 -5.13 3.66
C LYS A 88 -2.34 -4.36 3.03
N ALA A 89 -2.04 -3.37 2.18
CA ALA A 89 -3.04 -2.54 1.51
C ALA A 89 -3.92 -3.38 0.58
N PHE A 90 -3.29 -4.22 -0.22
CA PHE A 90 -3.99 -5.02 -1.23
C PHE A 90 -4.73 -6.20 -0.61
N VAL A 91 -4.17 -6.84 0.42
CA VAL A 91 -4.88 -7.92 1.13
C VAL A 91 -6.05 -7.38 1.96
N PHE A 92 -5.95 -6.16 2.49
CA PHE A 92 -7.11 -5.47 3.06
C PHE A 92 -8.21 -5.23 2.02
N ALA A 93 -7.84 -4.75 0.82
CA ALA A 93 -8.81 -4.58 -0.26
C ALA A 93 -9.50 -5.90 -0.62
N LEU A 94 -8.75 -7.01 -0.70
CA LEU A 94 -9.34 -8.33 -0.95
C LEU A 94 -10.32 -8.74 0.15
N LEU A 95 -9.98 -8.54 1.43
CA LEU A 95 -10.90 -8.85 2.53
C LEU A 95 -12.15 -7.96 2.48
N ALA A 96 -11.96 -6.66 2.29
CA ALA A 96 -13.05 -5.68 2.23
C ALA A 96 -14.04 -6.00 1.10
N GLU A 97 -13.56 -6.49 -0.04
CA GLU A 97 -14.42 -6.95 -1.14
C GLU A 97 -15.28 -8.17 -0.76
N GLU A 98 -14.72 -9.08 0.06
CA GLU A 98 -15.40 -10.33 0.43
C GLU A 98 -16.47 -10.13 1.51
N VAL A 99 -16.18 -9.29 2.52
CA VAL A 99 -17.08 -9.11 3.68
C VAL A 99 -17.88 -7.80 3.63
N GLY A 100 -17.47 -6.85 2.79
CA GLY A 100 -18.11 -5.54 2.64
C GLY A 100 -17.70 -4.50 3.68
N HIS A 101 -18.13 -3.26 3.43
CA HIS A 101 -17.73 -2.04 4.17
C HIS A 101 -17.92 -2.13 5.69
N ASP A 102 -19.14 -2.43 6.14
CA ASP A 102 -19.48 -2.42 7.56
C ASP A 102 -18.74 -3.52 8.34
N GLU A 103 -18.62 -4.71 7.76
CA GLU A 103 -18.01 -5.87 8.42
C GLU A 103 -16.49 -5.72 8.49
N VAL A 104 -15.82 -5.28 7.42
CA VAL A 104 -14.37 -5.07 7.45
C VAL A 104 -13.97 -3.95 8.43
N PHE A 105 -14.82 -2.92 8.55
CA PHE A 105 -14.61 -1.85 9.52
C PHE A 105 -14.72 -2.35 10.96
N ASP A 106 -15.67 -3.23 11.26
CA ASP A 106 -15.85 -3.80 12.60
C ASP A 106 -14.78 -4.83 12.96
N LEU A 107 -14.27 -5.59 11.98
CA LEU A 107 -13.25 -6.62 12.20
C LEU A 107 -11.84 -6.04 12.33
N VAL A 108 -11.50 -5.03 11.52
CA VAL A 108 -10.12 -4.56 11.38
C VAL A 108 -9.95 -3.07 11.72
N GLY A 109 -10.95 -2.24 11.44
CA GLY A 109 -10.95 -0.80 11.67
C GLY A 109 -10.16 0.03 10.65
N ALA A 110 -10.20 1.35 10.85
CA ALA A 110 -9.52 2.34 10.01
C ALA A 110 -8.74 3.41 10.79
N ASN A 111 -8.72 3.33 12.12
CA ASN A 111 -8.17 4.36 12.99
C ASN A 111 -6.69 4.13 13.30
N ASN A 112 -5.93 5.22 13.35
CA ASN A 112 -4.53 5.17 13.78
C ASN A 112 -4.43 4.85 15.27
N THR A 113 -3.43 4.07 15.68
CA THR A 113 -3.18 3.69 17.07
C THR A 113 -2.38 4.76 17.83
N GLY A 114 -1.69 5.67 17.11
CA GLY A 114 -0.75 6.62 17.70
C GLY A 114 0.51 5.96 18.28
N LEU A 115 0.71 4.66 18.02
CA LEU A 115 1.84 3.85 18.49
C LEU A 115 2.55 3.20 17.30
N SER A 116 3.74 2.64 17.54
CA SER A 116 4.49 1.94 16.51
C SER A 116 3.68 0.80 15.88
N PHE A 117 3.88 0.56 14.58
CA PHE A 117 3.15 -0.43 13.78
C PHE A 117 3.25 -1.87 14.29
N SER A 118 4.21 -2.15 15.16
CA SER A 118 4.46 -3.46 15.76
C SER A 118 4.15 -3.51 17.26
N SER A 119 3.49 -2.49 17.80
CA SER A 119 3.21 -2.33 19.23
C SER A 119 2.17 -3.34 19.74
N VAL A 120 2.56 -4.19 20.69
CA VAL A 120 1.63 -5.07 21.41
C VAL A 120 0.75 -4.30 22.40
N VAL A 121 1.24 -3.16 22.90
CA VAL A 121 0.47 -2.28 23.80
C VAL A 121 -0.76 -1.73 23.08
N ALA A 122 -0.67 -1.48 21.78
CA ALA A 122 -1.81 -1.03 20.98
C ALA A 122 -2.95 -2.05 20.98
N ILE A 123 -2.63 -3.35 21.06
CA ILE A 123 -3.64 -4.43 21.10
C ILE A 123 -4.33 -4.43 22.47
N GLU A 124 -3.55 -4.40 23.55
CA GLU A 124 -4.04 -4.41 24.93
C GLU A 124 -4.96 -3.22 25.24
N ILE A 125 -4.57 -1.99 24.88
CA ILE A 125 -5.36 -0.79 25.19
C ILE A 125 -6.65 -0.70 24.36
N ASN A 126 -6.77 -1.49 23.29
CA ASN A 126 -7.95 -1.55 22.43
C ASN A 126 -8.69 -2.89 22.54
N ASP A 127 -8.51 -3.62 23.65
CA ASP A 127 -9.22 -4.88 23.94
C ASP A 127 -9.13 -5.89 22.78
N GLY A 128 -7.90 -6.10 22.31
CA GLY A 128 -7.58 -6.98 21.20
C GLY A 128 -7.79 -6.37 19.81
N HIS A 129 -8.59 -5.30 19.67
CA HIS A 129 -8.94 -4.75 18.37
C HIS A 129 -7.70 -4.17 17.65
N PRO A 130 -7.43 -4.55 16.38
CA PRO A 130 -6.20 -4.14 15.68
C PRO A 130 -6.18 -2.67 15.24
N MET A 131 -7.34 -2.01 15.21
CA MET A 131 -7.61 -0.60 14.88
C MET A 131 -7.44 -0.20 13.42
N ASN A 132 -6.47 -0.76 12.69
CA ASN A 132 -6.35 -0.61 11.25
C ASN A 132 -5.53 -1.76 10.64
N PRO A 133 -5.69 -2.07 9.33
CA PRO A 133 -4.94 -3.12 8.64
C PRO A 133 -3.46 -2.79 8.37
N MET A 134 -3.01 -1.54 8.55
CA MET A 134 -1.66 -1.12 8.15
C MET A 134 -0.58 -1.42 9.21
N VAL A 135 -1.00 -1.72 10.44
CA VAL A 135 -0.15 -2.26 11.51
C VAL A 135 -0.06 -3.79 11.44
N ASN A 136 0.94 -4.39 12.08
CA ASN A 136 1.15 -5.84 12.00
C ASN A 136 -0.03 -6.65 12.58
N ALA A 137 -0.63 -6.17 13.68
CA ALA A 137 -1.80 -6.82 14.27
C ALA A 137 -2.99 -6.86 13.31
N GLY A 138 -3.31 -5.73 12.68
CA GLY A 138 -4.39 -5.67 11.69
C GLY A 138 -4.09 -6.45 10.43
N ALA A 139 -2.84 -6.48 9.98
CA ALA A 139 -2.47 -7.30 8.83
C ALA A 139 -2.60 -8.81 9.11
N LEU A 140 -2.21 -9.27 10.30
CA LEU A 140 -2.41 -10.66 10.71
C LEU A 140 -3.89 -11.00 10.83
N ALA A 141 -4.69 -10.12 11.45
CA ALA A 141 -6.14 -10.29 11.53
C ALA A 141 -6.78 -10.32 10.12
N THR A 142 -6.39 -9.38 9.25
CA THR A 142 -6.86 -9.32 7.86
C THR A 142 -6.53 -10.62 7.11
N THR A 143 -5.29 -11.12 7.27
CA THR A 143 -4.83 -12.37 6.62
C THR A 143 -5.60 -13.58 7.15
N ALA A 144 -5.84 -13.65 8.46
CA ALA A 144 -6.59 -14.73 9.09
C ALA A 144 -8.05 -14.80 8.62
N LEU A 145 -8.64 -13.64 8.32
CA LEU A 145 -10.04 -13.50 7.90
C LEU A 145 -10.25 -13.72 6.39
N ILE A 146 -9.19 -13.90 5.60
CA ILE A 146 -9.35 -14.27 4.18
C ILE A 146 -10.06 -15.63 4.09
N PRO A 147 -11.20 -15.72 3.39
CA PRO A 147 -11.98 -16.94 3.32
C PRO A 147 -11.25 -18.03 2.53
N GLY A 148 -11.34 -19.28 3.02
CA GLY A 148 -10.85 -20.49 2.36
C GLY A 148 -10.87 -21.67 3.34
N ASP A 149 -11.17 -22.87 2.83
CA ASP A 149 -11.34 -24.07 3.67
C ASP A 149 -10.01 -24.63 4.17
N THR A 150 -8.94 -24.44 3.39
CA THR A 150 -7.60 -24.92 3.70
C THR A 150 -6.58 -23.78 3.73
N PHE A 151 -5.38 -24.08 4.22
CA PHE A 151 -4.22 -23.19 4.09
C PHE A 151 -3.95 -22.82 2.63
N ASP A 152 -3.94 -23.81 1.73
CA ASP A 152 -3.61 -23.62 0.33
C ASP A 152 -4.66 -22.77 -0.40
N ASP A 153 -5.95 -22.94 -0.09
CA ASP A 153 -7.02 -22.13 -0.66
C ASP A 153 -6.89 -20.65 -0.28
N ARG A 154 -6.62 -20.38 1.02
CA ARG A 154 -6.39 -19.01 1.52
C ARG A 154 -5.16 -18.39 0.89
N TRP A 155 -4.07 -19.14 0.80
CA TRP A 155 -2.84 -18.67 0.16
C TRP A 155 -3.06 -18.35 -1.32
N GLU A 156 -3.72 -19.24 -2.06
CA GLU A 156 -3.95 -19.05 -3.49
C GLU A 156 -4.88 -17.86 -3.76
N LYS A 157 -5.86 -17.61 -2.88
CA LYS A 157 -6.72 -16.41 -2.95
C LYS A 157 -5.90 -15.13 -2.79
N ILE A 158 -5.01 -15.08 -1.80
CA ILE A 158 -4.10 -13.94 -1.58
C ILE A 158 -3.18 -13.75 -2.80
N ARG A 159 -2.50 -14.81 -3.24
CA ARG A 159 -1.54 -14.76 -4.35
C ARG A 159 -2.21 -14.34 -5.67
N THR A 160 -3.39 -14.88 -5.94
CA THR A 160 -4.18 -14.55 -7.14
C THR A 160 -4.61 -13.09 -7.11
N GLY A 161 -5.18 -12.61 -6.00
CA GLY A 161 -5.61 -11.22 -5.87
C GLY A 161 -4.44 -10.23 -6.02
N LEU A 162 -3.30 -10.50 -5.37
CA LEU A 162 -2.09 -9.69 -5.56
C LEU A 162 -1.61 -9.69 -7.03
N SER A 163 -1.71 -10.84 -7.71
CA SER A 163 -1.35 -10.98 -9.13
C SER A 163 -2.30 -10.19 -10.05
N GLN A 164 -3.60 -10.19 -9.74
CA GLN A 164 -4.60 -9.40 -10.47
C GLN A 164 -4.35 -7.89 -10.32
N PHE A 165 -4.01 -7.42 -9.11
CA PHE A 165 -3.58 -6.03 -8.92
C PHE A 165 -2.33 -5.70 -9.76
N ALA A 166 -1.35 -6.60 -9.84
CA ALA A 166 -0.13 -6.36 -10.62
C ALA A 166 -0.32 -6.53 -12.14
N GLY A 167 -1.43 -7.14 -12.58
CA GLY A 167 -1.67 -7.48 -13.98
C GLY A 167 -0.74 -8.57 -14.52
N ARG A 168 -0.10 -9.34 -13.62
CA ARG A 168 0.78 -10.46 -13.96
C ARG A 168 0.87 -11.42 -12.78
N GLU A 169 1.27 -12.66 -13.06
CA GLU A 169 1.54 -13.64 -12.01
C GLU A 169 2.68 -13.17 -11.09
N LEU A 170 2.41 -13.18 -9.78
CA LEU A 170 3.40 -12.94 -8.74
C LEU A 170 3.78 -14.25 -8.04
N ILE A 171 5.06 -14.32 -7.64
CA ILE A 171 5.65 -15.50 -7.00
C ILE A 171 6.32 -15.10 -5.68
N VAL A 172 6.45 -16.06 -4.77
CA VAL A 172 7.14 -15.86 -3.49
C VAL A 172 8.64 -15.84 -3.71
N ASP A 173 9.32 -14.91 -3.04
CA ASP A 173 10.76 -14.97 -2.86
C ASP A 173 11.10 -15.94 -1.71
N GLU A 174 11.43 -17.18 -2.06
CA GLU A 174 11.71 -18.24 -1.09
C GLU A 174 12.90 -17.92 -0.17
N VAL A 175 13.85 -17.10 -0.63
CA VAL A 175 15.01 -16.68 0.19
C VAL A 175 14.57 -15.73 1.28
N VAL A 176 13.76 -14.72 0.92
CA VAL A 176 13.19 -13.78 1.90
C VAL A 176 12.22 -14.49 2.82
N TYR A 177 11.33 -15.32 2.29
CA TYR A 177 10.36 -16.09 3.07
C TYR A 177 11.04 -16.97 4.13
N THR A 178 12.07 -17.72 3.75
CA THR A 178 12.84 -18.54 4.70
C THR A 178 13.51 -17.67 5.76
N SER A 179 14.09 -16.55 5.35
CA SER A 179 14.81 -15.64 6.24
C SER A 179 13.89 -14.96 7.26
N GLU A 180 12.71 -14.48 6.82
CA GLU A 180 11.67 -13.93 7.69
C GLU A 180 11.12 -15.01 8.64
N SER A 181 10.76 -16.19 8.11
CA SER A 181 10.16 -17.28 8.88
C SER A 181 11.00 -17.69 10.09
N LEU A 182 12.34 -17.70 9.96
CA LEU A 182 13.27 -18.01 11.05
C LEU A 182 13.34 -16.93 12.13
N ASN A 183 13.05 -15.67 11.80
CA ASN A 183 13.22 -14.52 12.68
C ASN A 183 11.90 -13.87 13.15
N ASN A 184 10.75 -14.45 12.76
CA ASN A 184 9.43 -13.82 12.93
C ASN A 184 8.83 -13.90 14.36
N HIS A 185 9.65 -13.77 15.40
CA HIS A 185 9.22 -13.90 16.80
C HIS A 185 8.13 -12.92 17.20
N ARG A 186 8.21 -11.67 16.69
CA ARG A 186 7.27 -10.61 17.07
C ARG A 186 5.87 -10.85 16.50
N ASN A 187 5.75 -11.26 15.24
CA ASN A 187 4.42 -11.56 14.69
C ASN A 187 3.83 -12.84 15.29
N ARG A 188 4.66 -13.83 15.67
CA ARG A 188 4.19 -14.99 16.46
C ARG A 188 3.57 -14.56 17.79
N ALA A 189 4.21 -13.65 18.51
CA ALA A 189 3.67 -13.11 19.76
C ALA A 189 2.36 -12.33 19.53
N ILE A 190 2.31 -11.48 18.50
CA ILE A 190 1.10 -10.73 18.14
C ILE A 190 -0.06 -11.68 17.78
N ALA A 191 0.19 -12.71 16.98
CA ALA A 191 -0.85 -13.65 16.58
C ALA A 191 -1.42 -14.43 17.79
N GLN A 192 -0.55 -14.90 18.69
CA GLN A 192 -0.98 -15.52 19.96
C GLN A 192 -1.82 -14.56 20.81
N LEU A 193 -1.44 -13.28 20.85
CA LEU A 193 -2.19 -12.28 21.58
C LEU A 193 -3.56 -12.03 20.95
N LEU A 194 -3.63 -11.85 19.63
CA LEU A 194 -4.89 -11.71 18.90
C LEU A 194 -5.81 -12.91 19.10
N GLN A 195 -5.28 -14.13 19.13
CA GLN A 195 -6.05 -15.34 19.43
C GLN A 195 -6.63 -15.30 20.85
N SER A 196 -5.87 -14.82 21.84
CA SER A 196 -6.37 -14.71 23.22
C SER A 196 -7.51 -13.70 23.41
N TYR A 197 -7.71 -12.81 22.44
CA TYR A 197 -8.82 -11.86 22.35
C TYR A 197 -9.90 -12.28 21.34
N ASP A 198 -9.86 -13.52 20.85
CA ASP A 198 -10.80 -14.06 19.86
C ASP A 198 -10.85 -13.23 18.55
N ARG A 199 -9.72 -12.60 18.17
CA ARG A 199 -9.61 -11.77 16.94
C ARG A 199 -9.16 -12.55 15.72
N ILE A 200 -8.54 -13.69 15.93
CA ILE A 200 -8.21 -14.64 14.86
C ILE A 200 -8.69 -16.02 15.29
N GLU A 201 -9.25 -16.75 14.34
CA GLU A 201 -9.63 -18.16 14.50
C GLU A 201 -8.55 -19.08 13.90
N GLY A 202 -8.48 -20.33 14.36
CA GLY A 202 -7.51 -21.31 13.87
C GLY A 202 -6.13 -21.21 14.55
N ASP A 203 -5.12 -21.82 13.92
CA ASP A 203 -3.74 -21.87 14.43
C ASP A 203 -3.00 -20.53 14.15
N PRO A 204 -2.55 -19.79 15.17
CA PRO A 204 -1.77 -18.57 14.99
C PRO A 204 -0.47 -18.79 14.20
N ALA A 205 0.11 -19.99 14.24
CA ALA A 205 1.30 -20.31 13.47
C ALA A 205 1.01 -20.33 11.95
N GLU A 206 -0.14 -20.87 11.54
CA GLU A 206 -0.58 -20.86 10.13
C GLU A 206 -0.84 -19.43 9.63
N VAL A 207 -1.50 -18.59 10.44
CA VAL A 207 -1.75 -17.18 10.10
C VAL A 207 -0.44 -16.42 9.89
N VAL A 208 0.53 -16.65 10.78
CA VAL A 208 1.86 -16.03 10.65
C VAL A 208 2.57 -16.54 9.39
N ASP A 209 2.43 -17.82 9.03
CA ASP A 209 3.04 -18.35 7.81
C ASP A 209 2.43 -17.73 6.54
N LEU A 210 1.09 -17.68 6.44
CA LEU A 210 0.39 -17.01 5.34
C LEU A 210 0.84 -15.56 5.18
N TYR A 211 0.87 -14.82 6.30
CA TYR A 211 1.29 -13.42 6.29
C TYR A 211 2.78 -13.26 5.90
N THR A 212 3.63 -14.21 6.29
CA THR A 212 5.05 -14.21 5.90
C THR A 212 5.22 -14.48 4.41
N ARG A 213 4.47 -15.44 3.84
CA ARG A 213 4.42 -15.69 2.39
C ARG A 213 3.95 -14.46 1.63
N GLN A 214 2.87 -13.81 2.09
CA GLN A 214 2.35 -12.56 1.55
C GLN A 214 3.43 -11.47 1.50
N CYS A 215 4.12 -11.21 2.61
CA CYS A 215 5.18 -10.19 2.67
C CYS A 215 6.39 -10.52 1.77
N SER A 216 6.57 -11.79 1.44
CA SER A 216 7.70 -12.28 0.65
C SER A 216 7.40 -12.35 -0.85
N VAL A 217 6.20 -11.97 -1.30
CA VAL A 217 5.86 -11.90 -2.73
C VAL A 217 6.80 -10.92 -3.45
N ARG A 218 7.33 -11.35 -4.60
CA ARG A 218 8.31 -10.58 -5.39
C ARG A 218 7.61 -9.63 -6.36
N VAL A 219 7.94 -8.35 -6.25
CA VAL A 219 7.44 -7.25 -7.09
C VAL A 219 8.60 -6.37 -7.56
N ASP A 220 8.31 -5.45 -8.47
CA ASP A 220 9.18 -4.36 -8.87
C ASP A 220 8.46 -3.00 -8.77
N ALA A 221 9.14 -1.89 -9.10
CA ALA A 221 8.56 -0.56 -8.98
C ALA A 221 7.38 -0.34 -9.95
N ARG A 222 7.39 -1.00 -11.11
CA ARG A 222 6.24 -0.95 -12.04
C ARG A 222 5.07 -1.72 -11.51
N ASP A 223 5.28 -2.90 -10.95
CA ASP A 223 4.18 -3.66 -10.34
C ASP A 223 3.49 -2.80 -9.28
N LEU A 224 4.25 -2.15 -8.40
CA LEU A 224 3.68 -1.24 -7.40
C LEU A 224 2.87 -0.10 -8.03
N ALA A 225 3.36 0.49 -9.12
CA ALA A 225 2.63 1.52 -9.86
C ALA A 225 1.32 0.97 -10.45
N VAL A 226 1.34 -0.19 -11.11
CA VAL A 226 0.15 -0.82 -11.71
C VAL A 226 -0.86 -1.26 -10.64
N MET A 227 -0.39 -1.85 -9.54
CA MET A 227 -1.21 -2.23 -8.40
C MET A 227 -1.89 -1.00 -7.78
N GLY A 228 -1.15 0.09 -7.58
CA GLY A 228 -1.71 1.35 -7.11
C GLY A 228 -2.69 1.97 -8.11
N ALA A 229 -2.40 1.91 -9.41
CA ALA A 229 -3.24 2.47 -10.45
C ALA A 229 -4.55 1.69 -10.60
N THR A 230 -4.54 0.40 -10.29
CA THR A 230 -5.77 -0.40 -10.15
C THR A 230 -6.70 0.20 -9.08
N LEU A 231 -6.16 0.60 -7.92
CA LEU A 231 -6.96 1.29 -6.89
C LEU A 231 -7.36 2.71 -7.35
N ALA A 232 -6.49 3.42 -8.07
CA ALA A 232 -6.82 4.73 -8.63
C ALA A 232 -7.96 4.66 -9.63
N TYR A 233 -8.06 3.56 -10.40
CA TYR A 233 -9.04 3.37 -11.46
C TYR A 233 -10.31 2.63 -10.98
N GLY A 234 -10.65 2.78 -9.69
CA GLY A 234 -11.87 2.20 -9.13
C GLY A 234 -11.89 0.67 -9.19
N GLY A 235 -10.71 0.05 -9.03
CA GLY A 235 -10.53 -1.39 -8.90
C GLY A 235 -10.33 -2.12 -10.22
N VAL A 236 -10.26 -1.40 -11.34
CA VAL A 236 -9.94 -1.98 -12.66
C VAL A 236 -8.45 -1.87 -12.91
N ASN A 237 -7.79 -2.97 -13.24
CA ASN A 237 -6.38 -2.92 -13.61
C ASN A 237 -6.22 -2.19 -14.95
N PRO A 238 -5.44 -1.11 -15.03
CA PRO A 238 -5.39 -0.26 -16.22
C PRO A 238 -4.74 -0.93 -17.43
N LEU A 239 -3.97 -2.01 -17.23
CA LEU A 239 -3.29 -2.74 -18.31
C LEU A 239 -4.10 -3.92 -18.82
N THR A 240 -4.82 -4.62 -17.94
CA THR A 240 -5.59 -5.83 -18.31
C THR A 240 -7.06 -5.55 -18.55
N GLY A 241 -7.60 -4.46 -17.99
CA GLY A 241 -9.03 -4.14 -18.00
C GLY A 241 -9.87 -5.02 -17.07
N GLU A 242 -9.26 -5.92 -16.29
CA GLU A 242 -9.99 -6.73 -15.32
C GLU A 242 -10.33 -5.95 -14.06
N ARG A 243 -11.55 -6.11 -13.57
CA ARG A 243 -11.97 -5.62 -12.26
C ARG A 243 -11.48 -6.58 -11.18
N VAL A 244 -10.59 -6.08 -10.32
CA VAL A 244 -10.03 -6.81 -9.18
C VAL A 244 -10.91 -6.64 -7.94
N VAL A 245 -11.37 -5.41 -7.69
CA VAL A 245 -12.27 -5.06 -6.57
C VAL A 245 -13.28 -3.98 -6.99
N SER A 246 -14.28 -3.74 -6.16
CA SER A 246 -15.26 -2.67 -6.38
C SER A 246 -14.67 -1.27 -6.14
N PRO A 247 -15.30 -0.21 -6.69
CA PRO A 247 -14.92 1.17 -6.38
C PRO A 247 -15.07 1.54 -4.90
N GLU A 248 -16.04 0.96 -4.20
CA GLU A 248 -16.26 1.15 -2.74
C GLU A 248 -15.08 0.58 -1.94
N THR A 249 -14.65 -0.65 -2.26
CA THR A 249 -13.44 -1.26 -1.67
C THR A 249 -12.20 -0.40 -1.92
N CYS A 250 -12.07 0.20 -3.12
CA CYS A 250 -10.97 1.11 -3.41
C CYS A 250 -11.01 2.36 -2.53
N ARG A 251 -12.18 2.99 -2.40
CA ARG A 251 -12.39 4.15 -1.51
C ARG A 251 -11.94 3.83 -0.08
N ASP A 252 -12.40 2.71 0.47
CA ASP A 252 -12.09 2.31 1.85
C ASP A 252 -10.59 2.04 2.03
N THR A 253 -9.98 1.32 1.07
CA THR A 253 -8.54 1.05 1.06
C THR A 253 -7.73 2.34 1.00
N LEU A 254 -8.09 3.27 0.12
CA LEU A 254 -7.41 4.55 -0.03
C LEU A 254 -7.57 5.42 1.22
N ALA A 255 -8.73 5.41 1.89
CA ALA A 255 -8.95 6.11 3.15
C ALA A 255 -8.03 5.59 4.26
N VAL A 256 -7.90 4.26 4.38
CA VAL A 256 -7.00 3.64 5.37
C VAL A 256 -5.53 3.92 5.07
N LEU A 257 -5.12 3.83 3.81
CA LEU A 257 -3.76 4.17 3.35
C LEU A 257 -3.41 5.63 3.70
N THR A 258 -4.36 6.54 3.48
CA THR A 258 -4.23 7.97 3.81
C THR A 258 -3.97 8.18 5.30
N ALA A 259 -4.66 7.43 6.18
CA ALA A 259 -4.57 7.63 7.62
C ALA A 259 -3.38 6.93 8.30
N SER A 260 -2.89 5.82 7.73
CA SER A 260 -2.03 4.87 8.47
C SER A 260 -0.92 4.17 7.65
N GLY A 261 -0.68 4.58 6.41
CA GLY A 261 0.18 3.81 5.50
C GLY A 261 1.70 4.00 5.63
N LEU A 262 2.20 5.08 6.25
CA LEU A 262 3.63 5.44 6.31
C LEU A 262 4.24 5.30 7.71
N TYR A 263 3.84 4.24 8.41
CA TYR A 263 4.26 3.95 9.79
C TYR A 263 4.00 5.16 10.72
N GLU A 264 4.95 5.49 11.61
CA GLU A 264 4.86 6.62 12.53
C GLU A 264 4.80 7.99 11.81
N ASN A 265 5.19 8.07 10.54
CA ASN A 265 5.20 9.32 9.76
C ASN A 265 3.92 9.56 8.96
N SER A 266 2.85 8.77 9.15
CA SER A 266 1.62 8.87 8.35
C SER A 266 0.98 10.26 8.37
N GLY A 267 0.98 10.94 9.53
CA GLY A 267 0.43 12.30 9.65
C GLY A 267 1.25 13.36 8.91
N GLU A 268 2.58 13.30 9.03
CA GLU A 268 3.49 14.21 8.33
C GLU A 268 3.44 14.00 6.81
N TRP A 269 3.39 12.73 6.38
CA TRP A 269 3.20 12.35 4.98
C TRP A 269 1.91 12.95 4.41
N LEU A 270 0.79 12.80 5.13
CA LEU A 270 -0.49 13.32 4.67
C LEU A 270 -0.45 14.85 4.53
N PHE A 271 0.18 15.54 5.47
CA PHE A 271 0.31 17.00 5.45
C PHE A 271 1.19 17.50 4.29
N GLU A 272 2.33 16.86 4.05
CA GLU A 272 3.31 17.34 3.07
C GLU A 272 3.01 16.89 1.63
N ILE A 273 2.49 15.68 1.45
CA ILE A 273 2.35 14.99 0.16
C ILE A 273 0.89 14.86 -0.25
N GLY A 274 -0.01 14.63 0.71
CA GLY A 274 -1.46 14.61 0.47
C GLY A 274 -1.92 13.49 -0.46
N LEU A 275 -1.30 12.32 -0.36
CA LEU A 275 -1.67 11.14 -1.15
C LEU A 275 -1.76 9.88 -0.27
N PRO A 276 -2.75 9.00 -0.50
CA PRO A 276 -2.72 7.63 0.01
C PRO A 276 -1.42 6.93 -0.40
N GLY A 277 -0.74 6.26 0.53
CA GLY A 277 0.46 5.51 0.19
C GLY A 277 0.84 4.46 1.22
N LYS A 278 1.72 3.53 0.86
CA LYS A 278 2.25 2.50 1.75
C LYS A 278 3.72 2.23 1.45
N SER A 279 4.55 2.27 2.49
CA SER A 279 5.95 1.84 2.38
C SER A 279 6.16 0.40 2.86
N GLY A 280 7.20 -0.24 2.34
CA GLY A 280 7.73 -1.53 2.77
C GLY A 280 9.21 -1.43 3.10
N VAL A 281 9.65 -2.16 4.11
CA VAL A 281 11.04 -2.14 4.62
C VAL A 281 12.08 -2.66 3.62
N ALA A 282 11.67 -3.24 2.49
CA ALA A 282 12.58 -3.53 1.38
C ALA A 282 12.99 -2.27 0.59
N GLY A 283 12.40 -1.11 0.86
CA GLY A 283 12.63 0.14 0.12
C GLY A 283 11.58 0.45 -0.95
N GLY A 284 10.53 -0.39 -1.04
CA GLY A 284 9.38 -0.12 -1.88
C GLY A 284 8.45 0.95 -1.28
N LEU A 285 7.80 1.70 -2.15
CA LEU A 285 6.74 2.64 -1.79
C LEU A 285 5.73 2.73 -2.94
N VAL A 286 4.45 2.52 -2.63
CA VAL A 286 3.33 2.78 -3.54
C VAL A 286 2.57 4.00 -3.04
N THR A 287 2.19 4.89 -3.97
CA THR A 287 1.37 6.08 -3.68
C THR A 287 0.30 6.22 -4.75
N VAL A 288 -0.92 6.56 -4.37
CA VAL A 288 -2.08 6.54 -5.27
C VAL A 288 -2.74 7.91 -5.31
N ALA A 289 -2.95 8.44 -6.52
CA ALA A 289 -3.76 9.62 -6.78
C ALA A 289 -5.08 9.16 -7.43
N PRO A 290 -6.20 9.11 -6.66
CA PRO A 290 -7.46 8.56 -7.15
C PRO A 290 -7.88 9.18 -8.47
N GLY A 291 -8.31 8.34 -9.41
CA GLY A 291 -8.75 8.69 -10.77
C GLY A 291 -7.72 9.39 -11.65
N LYS A 292 -6.43 9.31 -11.31
CA LYS A 292 -5.33 9.91 -12.08
C LYS A 292 -4.22 8.91 -12.37
N VAL A 293 -3.41 8.62 -11.35
CA VAL A 293 -2.17 7.83 -11.48
C VAL A 293 -1.85 7.13 -10.17
N ALA A 294 -0.93 6.18 -10.22
CA ALA A 294 -0.17 5.77 -9.06
C ALA A 294 1.33 5.80 -9.35
N ILE A 295 2.10 5.96 -8.29
CA ILE A 295 3.55 6.03 -8.30
C ILE A 295 4.09 4.83 -7.52
N GLY A 296 4.87 4.00 -8.18
CA GLY A 296 5.65 2.93 -7.57
C GLY A 296 7.12 3.33 -7.56
N THR A 297 7.77 3.22 -6.40
CA THR A 297 9.21 3.49 -6.29
C THR A 297 9.92 2.36 -5.55
N TYR A 298 11.18 2.16 -5.90
CA TYR A 298 12.10 1.28 -5.20
C TYR A 298 13.42 1.98 -4.96
N ALA A 299 13.77 2.14 -3.69
CA ALA A 299 15.10 2.54 -3.25
C ALA A 299 15.35 2.00 -1.82
N PRO A 300 16.31 1.07 -1.63
CA PRO A 300 16.47 0.31 -0.38
C PRO A 300 16.82 1.12 0.88
N ARG A 301 17.39 2.32 0.74
CA ARG A 301 17.79 3.14 1.88
C ARG A 301 16.58 3.77 2.56
N LEU A 302 16.41 3.44 3.83
CA LEU A 302 15.29 3.87 4.65
C LEU A 302 15.68 4.99 5.61
N ASP A 303 14.69 5.79 5.99
CA ASP A 303 14.77 6.67 7.14
C ASP A 303 14.59 5.88 8.46
N LYS A 304 14.61 6.60 9.58
CA LYS A 304 14.45 5.99 10.92
C LYS A 304 13.08 5.37 11.17
N ALA A 305 12.05 5.75 10.41
CA ALA A 305 10.71 5.19 10.50
C ALA A 305 10.53 3.97 9.57
N GLY A 306 11.52 3.66 8.74
CA GLY A 306 11.48 2.52 7.81
C GLY A 306 10.89 2.85 6.43
N ASN A 307 10.80 4.14 6.08
CA ASN A 307 10.32 4.58 4.76
C ASN A 307 11.48 4.88 3.81
N SER A 308 11.34 4.54 2.53
CA SER A 308 12.37 4.82 1.50
C SER A 308 12.62 6.32 1.35
N ILE A 309 13.86 6.78 1.58
CA ILE A 309 14.19 8.23 1.52
C ILE A 309 14.02 8.76 0.09
N ARG A 310 14.60 8.06 -0.90
CA ARG A 310 14.52 8.50 -2.31
C ARG A 310 13.10 8.37 -2.86
N GLY A 311 12.36 7.33 -2.45
CA GLY A 311 10.95 7.17 -2.80
C GLY A 311 10.08 8.32 -2.29
N GLN A 312 10.31 8.77 -1.05
CA GLN A 312 9.62 9.94 -0.47
C GLN A 312 9.94 11.22 -1.26
N ILE A 313 11.20 11.47 -1.61
CA ILE A 313 11.61 12.68 -2.36
C ILE A 313 10.98 12.71 -3.75
N ALA A 314 11.03 11.59 -4.49
CA ALA A 314 10.44 11.48 -5.82
C ALA A 314 8.93 11.73 -5.76
N THR A 315 8.24 11.07 -4.82
CA THR A 315 6.79 11.20 -4.65
C THR A 315 6.39 12.62 -4.26
N ALA A 316 7.12 13.27 -3.34
CA ALA A 316 6.83 14.64 -2.92
C ALA A 316 6.98 15.65 -4.07
N TYR A 317 7.97 15.45 -4.95
CA TYR A 317 8.14 16.28 -6.14
C TYR A 317 6.99 16.04 -7.12
N LEU A 318 6.72 14.78 -7.48
CA LEU A 318 5.69 14.41 -8.45
C LEU A 318 4.29 14.82 -7.99
N SER A 319 3.97 14.64 -6.70
CA SER A 319 2.69 15.06 -6.13
C SER A 319 2.41 16.55 -6.37
N ARG A 320 3.42 17.39 -6.15
CA ARG A 320 3.31 18.85 -6.36
C ARG A 320 3.31 19.23 -7.84
N ALA A 321 4.22 18.66 -8.62
CA ALA A 321 4.42 19.03 -10.02
C ALA A 321 3.28 18.57 -10.94
N LEU A 322 2.68 17.42 -10.65
CA LEU A 322 1.56 16.85 -11.42
C LEU A 322 0.17 17.20 -10.83
N GLY A 323 0.12 17.93 -9.70
CA GLY A 323 -1.13 18.30 -9.05
C GLY A 323 -1.92 17.09 -8.55
N LEU A 324 -1.24 16.16 -7.89
CA LEU A 324 -1.83 14.90 -7.41
C LEU A 324 -2.40 15.01 -5.99
N ASN A 325 -1.87 15.94 -5.18
CA ASN A 325 -2.31 16.13 -3.80
C ASN A 325 -3.83 16.35 -3.71
N ILE A 326 -4.54 15.46 -3.01
CA ILE A 326 -6.01 15.43 -2.94
C ILE A 326 -6.62 16.58 -2.13
N PHE A 327 -5.80 17.33 -1.40
CA PHE A 327 -6.21 18.51 -0.61
C PHE A 327 -5.80 19.83 -1.28
N ALA A 328 -5.05 19.78 -2.38
CA ALA A 328 -4.66 20.98 -3.11
C ALA A 328 -5.81 21.47 -3.98
N SER A 329 -6.09 22.78 -3.92
CA SER A 329 -7.10 23.44 -4.74
C SER A 329 -6.55 24.72 -5.37
N GLY A 330 -6.91 25.00 -6.62
CA GLY A 330 -6.63 26.27 -7.29
C GLY A 330 -7.87 27.17 -7.31
N SER A 331 -7.67 28.49 -7.44
CA SER A 331 -8.77 29.38 -7.80
C SER A 331 -9.20 29.11 -9.25
N ARG A 332 -10.50 28.98 -9.51
CA ARG A 332 -11.00 28.97 -10.89
C ARG A 332 -10.66 30.32 -11.52
N SER A 333 -9.84 30.34 -12.57
CA SER A 333 -9.76 31.53 -13.42
C SER A 333 -11.11 31.69 -14.12
N THR A 334 -11.91 32.63 -13.65
CA THR A 334 -13.06 33.11 -14.41
C THR A 334 -12.51 33.91 -15.58
N GLY A 335 -12.21 33.22 -16.69
CA GLY A 335 -12.24 33.88 -17.98
C GLY A 335 -13.61 34.54 -18.17
N PRO A 336 -13.70 35.69 -18.87
CA PRO A 336 -14.93 36.44 -18.98
C PRO A 336 -16.05 35.52 -19.49
N VAL A 337 -17.16 35.49 -18.74
CA VAL A 337 -18.39 34.82 -19.16
C VAL A 337 -18.74 35.35 -20.55
N PRO A 338 -18.86 34.50 -21.59
CA PRO A 338 -19.30 34.96 -22.89
C PRO A 338 -20.70 35.56 -22.75
N ALA A 339 -20.85 36.79 -23.23
CA ALA A 339 -22.10 37.56 -23.23
C ALA A 339 -23.19 36.89 -24.07
#